data_AF-A0AAE1WR94-F1
#
_entry.id   AF-A0AAE1WR94-F1
#
_cell.length_a   1.000
_cell.length_b   1.000
_cell.length_c   1.000
_cell.angle_alpha   90.00
_cell.angle_beta   90.00
_cell.angle_gamma   90.00
#
_symmetry.space_group_name_H-M   'P 1'
#
loop_
_entity.id
_entity.type
_entity.pdbx_description
1 polymer ?
#
loop_
_entity_poly.entity_id
_entity_poly.type
_entity_poly.pdbx_seq_one_letter_code
_entity_poly.pdbx_strand_id
1 'polypeptide(L)'
;MLYWKDDINMDYCKLYGKARYNPTRERNLNSKTTPYAILRYLPLTPQLQKLYASKATTEHMTWHDNHQMEEGSMCHPSDAEA
;
A
#
# COMPACT_ATOMS: atom_id res chain seq x y z
N MET A 1 -2.25 -1.20 12.64
CA MET A 1 -3.64 -0.74 12.44
C MET A 1 -3.60 0.58 11.68
N LEU A 2 -4.39 0.71 10.63
CA LEU A 2 -4.55 1.98 9.90
C LEU A 2 -5.56 2.84 10.66
N TYR A 3 -5.13 4.03 11.11
CA TYR A 3 -6.02 5.02 11.72
C TYR A 3 -6.61 5.89 10.61
N TRP A 4 -7.65 5.38 9.95
CA TRP A 4 -8.28 5.98 8.76
C TRP A 4 -9.80 5.91 8.87
N LYS A 5 -10.52 6.87 8.25
CA LYS A 5 -12.00 7.02 8.32
C LYS A 5 -12.48 7.01 9.78
N ASP A 6 -13.24 6.00 10.17
CA ASP A 6 -13.90 5.90 11.47
C ASP A 6 -12.89 5.83 12.62
N ASP A 7 -11.67 5.40 12.32
CA ASP A 7 -10.61 5.15 13.31
C ASP A 7 -9.63 6.31 13.44
N ILE A 8 -9.89 7.43 12.76
CA ILE A 8 -8.96 8.56 12.70
C ILE A 8 -8.66 9.16 14.09
N ASN A 9 -9.67 9.20 14.96
CA ASN A 9 -9.61 9.80 16.30
C ASN A 9 -9.25 8.77 17.39
N MET A 10 -8.90 7.54 17.02
CA MET A 10 -8.48 6.55 18.02
C MET A 10 -7.03 6.76 18.45
N ASP A 11 -6.84 6.73 19.77
CA ASP A 11 -5.54 6.78 20.42
C ASP A 11 -5.01 5.39 20.83
N TYR A 12 -5.81 4.35 20.60
CA TYR A 12 -5.50 2.97 20.97
C TYR A 12 -5.82 2.03 19.80
N CYS A 13 -5.02 0.97 19.69
CA CYS A 13 -5.23 -0.09 18.71
C CYS A 13 -6.44 -0.95 19.10
N LYS A 14 -7.44 -1.09 18.22
CA LYS A 14 -8.61 -1.97 18.45
C LYS A 14 -8.25 -3.45 18.66
N LEU A 15 -7.18 -3.91 18.00
CA LEU A 15 -6.81 -5.32 17.99
C LEU A 15 -6.08 -5.75 19.28
N TYR A 16 -5.27 -4.85 19.85
CA TYR A 16 -4.32 -5.19 20.92
C TYR A 16 -4.33 -4.20 22.09
N GLY A 17 -5.17 -3.16 22.07
CA GLY A 17 -5.26 -2.14 23.12
C GLY A 17 -4.01 -1.26 23.29
N LYS A 18 -3.02 -1.38 22.41
CA LYS A 18 -1.75 -0.62 22.49
C LYS A 18 -1.96 0.85 22.14
N ALA A 19 -1.27 1.74 22.84
CA ALA A 19 -1.29 3.18 22.56
C ALA A 19 -0.74 3.49 21.16
N ARG A 20 -1.31 4.53 20.52
CA ARG A 20 -0.90 5.03 19.21
C ARG A 20 0.39 5.85 19.27
N TYR A 21 0.58 6.63 20.34
CA TYR A 21 1.67 7.57 20.50
C TYR A 21 2.69 7.13 21.55
N ASN A 22 3.96 7.46 21.31
CA ASN A 22 5.01 7.33 22.30
C ASN A 22 4.71 8.18 23.53
N PRO A 23 4.99 7.69 24.74
CA PRO A 23 4.85 8.48 25.95
C PRO A 23 5.83 9.65 25.91
N THR A 24 5.34 10.88 25.87
CA THR A 24 6.18 12.07 25.93
C THR A 24 6.75 12.22 27.33
N ARG A 25 8.08 12.38 27.45
CA ARG A 25 8.75 12.55 28.75
C ARG A 25 8.42 13.90 29.42
N GLU A 26 8.02 14.89 28.63
CA GLU A 26 7.67 16.22 29.09
C GLU A 26 6.16 16.38 29.23
N ARG A 27 5.72 16.73 30.43
CA ARG A 27 4.32 16.92 30.83
C ARG A 27 3.73 18.25 30.32
N ASN A 28 4.23 18.74 29.18
CA ASN A 28 3.74 19.96 28.55
C ASN A 28 2.53 19.60 27.67
N LEU A 29 1.39 20.24 27.93
CA LEU A 29 0.13 20.04 27.21
C LEU A 29 0.27 20.25 25.68
N ASN A 30 1.30 21.00 25.27
CA ASN A 30 1.58 21.37 23.88
C ASN A 30 2.71 20.53 23.24
N SER A 31 3.17 19.47 23.90
CA SER A 31 4.24 18.63 23.35
C SER A 31 3.71 17.81 22.17
N LYS A 32 4.40 17.88 21.01
CA LYS A 32 4.05 17.11 19.81
C LYS A 32 4.12 15.61 20.15
N THR A 33 3.00 14.92 20.03
CA THR A 33 2.93 13.46 20.21
C THR A 33 3.47 12.77 18.96
N THR A 34 4.44 11.88 19.14
CA THR A 34 5.03 11.09 18.04
C THR A 34 4.40 9.71 18.01
N PRO A 35 3.70 9.30 16.94
CA PRO A 35 3.13 7.96 16.84
C PRO A 35 4.22 6.88 16.84
N TYR A 36 3.94 5.70 17.39
CA TYR A 36 4.86 4.56 17.39
C TYR A 36 5.23 4.10 15.98
N ALA A 37 4.24 4.08 15.08
CA ALA A 37 4.40 3.69 13.69
C ALA A 37 3.51 4.58 12.82
N ILE A 38 4.06 5.04 11.69
CA ILE A 38 3.35 5.84 10.69
C ILE A 38 3.20 4.98 9.43
N LEU A 39 1.98 4.58 9.12
CA LEU A 39 1.66 4.02 7.81
C LEU A 39 1.32 5.19 6.88
N ARG A 40 2.13 5.38 5.83
CA ARG A 40 1.87 6.40 4.81
C ARG A 40 1.16 5.73 3.64
N TYR A 41 -0.02 6.22 3.28
CA TYR A 41 -0.67 5.82 2.05
C TYR A 41 0.07 6.46 0.86
N LEU A 42 0.58 5.63 -0.05
CA LEU A 42 1.11 6.07 -1.33
C LEU A 42 0.03 5.84 -2.38
N PRO A 43 -0.49 6.90 -3.03
CA PRO A 43 -1.54 6.75 -4.03
C PRO A 43 -1.07 5.86 -5.19
N LEU A 44 -1.78 4.76 -5.43
CA LEU A 44 -1.41 3.77 -6.44
C LEU A 44 -1.63 4.31 -7.87
N THR A 45 -2.75 5.00 -8.10
CA THR A 45 -3.12 5.51 -9.43
C THR A 45 -2.02 6.32 -10.12
N PRO A 46 -1.43 7.37 -9.52
CA PRO A 46 -0.37 8.14 -10.18
C PRO A 46 0.93 7.34 -10.37
N GLN A 47 1.18 6.32 -9.54
CA GLN A 47 2.34 5.44 -9.72
C GLN A 47 2.13 4.52 -10.93
N LEU A 48 0.94 3.91 -11.04
CA LEU A 48 0.59 3.09 -12.19
C LEU A 48 0.66 3.92 -13.47
N GLN A 49 0.08 5.14 -13.49
CA GLN A 49 0.18 6.03 -14.66
C GLN A 49 1.62 6.26 -15.10
N LYS A 50 2.56 6.47 -14.17
CA LYS A 50 3.98 6.62 -14.50
C LYS A 50 4.61 5.33 -15.04
N LEU A 51 4.28 4.18 -14.45
CA LEU A 51 4.78 2.88 -14.93
C LEU A 51 4.30 2.57 -16.36
N TYR A 52 3.04 2.87 -16.67
CA TYR A 52 2.47 2.70 -18.01
C TYR A 52 2.98 3.74 -19.02
N ALA A 53 3.41 4.93 -18.59
CA ALA A 53 3.95 5.96 -19.46
C ALA A 53 5.41 5.71 -19.90
N SER A 54 6.16 4.87 -19.17
CA SER A 54 7.57 4.59 -19.43
C SER A 54 7.72 3.41 -20.39
N LYS A 55 8.24 3.64 -21.61
CA LYS A 55 8.45 2.60 -22.62
C LYS A 55 9.18 1.36 -22.10
N ALA A 56 10.18 1.55 -21.22
CA ALA A 56 10.96 0.47 -20.63
C ALA A 56 10.14 -0.50 -19.77
N THR A 57 9.03 -0.03 -19.20
CA THR A 57 8.15 -0.82 -18.32
C THR A 57 6.82 -1.16 -18.99
N THR A 58 6.36 -0.34 -19.94
CA THR A 58 5.07 -0.53 -20.63
C THR A 58 4.96 -1.91 -21.27
N GLU A 59 6.00 -2.41 -21.94
CA GLU A 59 5.98 -3.73 -22.60
C GLU A 59 5.67 -4.87 -21.62
N HIS A 60 6.31 -4.85 -20.45
CA HIS A 60 6.04 -5.83 -19.40
C HIS A 60 4.64 -5.67 -18.79
N MET A 61 4.17 -4.42 -18.64
CA MET A 61 2.85 -4.15 -18.06
C MET A 61 1.70 -4.57 -18.98
N THR A 62 1.84 -4.39 -20.30
CA THR A 62 0.81 -4.75 -21.29
C THR A 62 1.00 -6.15 -21.88
N TRP A 63 1.96 -6.93 -21.37
CA TRP A 63 2.27 -8.27 -21.86
C TRP A 63 1.04 -9.18 -21.80
N HIS A 64 0.28 -9.15 -20.72
CA HIS A 64 -0.91 -9.98 -20.52
C HIS A 64 -2.01 -9.78 -21.57
N ASP A 65 -2.05 -8.62 -22.21
CA ASP A 65 -3.06 -8.28 -23.23
C ASP A 65 -2.53 -8.51 -24.65
N ASN A 66 -1.22 -8.26 -24.87
CA ASN A 66 -0.59 -8.40 -26.18
C ASN A 66 -0.05 -9.82 -26.45
N HIS A 67 0.14 -10.63 -25.42
CA HIS A 67 0.66 -11.99 -25.58
C HIS A 67 -0.38 -12.90 -26.22
N GLN A 68 0.02 -13.58 -27.30
CA GLN A 68 -0.74 -14.67 -27.87
C GLN A 68 -0.30 -15.97 -27.20
N MET A 69 -1.23 -16.64 -26.53
CA MET A 69 -1.01 -17.97 -25.99
C MET A 69 -0.76 -18.94 -27.16
N GLU A 70 0.32 -19.73 -27.08
CA GLU A 70 0.47 -20.90 -27.94
C GLU A 70 -0.48 -22.00 -27.47
N GLU A 71 -1.28 -22.53 -28.38
CA GLU A 71 -2.29 -23.54 -28.07
C GLU A 71 -1.63 -24.81 -27.52
N GLY A 72 -1.87 -25.11 -26.24
CA GLY A 72 -1.37 -26.33 -25.59
C GLY A 72 -0.13 -26.19 -24.70
N SER A 73 0.43 -24.98 -24.51
CA SER A 73 1.56 -24.74 -23.58
C SER A 73 1.30 -23.57 -22.63
N MET A 74 1.57 -23.77 -21.33
CA MET A 74 1.53 -22.70 -20.33
C MET A 74 2.83 -21.91 -20.39
N CYS A 75 2.84 -20.81 -21.13
CA CYS A 75 4.01 -19.96 -21.33
C CYS A 75 4.22 -18.98 -20.16
N HIS A 76 3.16 -18.66 -19.42
CA HIS A 76 3.22 -17.83 -18.23
C HIS A 76 2.24 -18.32 -17.15
N PRO A 77 2.55 -18.13 -15.85
CA PRO A 77 1.62 -18.46 -14.75
C PRO A 77 0.25 -17.76 -14.85
N SER A 78 0.13 -16.68 -15.62
CA SER A 78 -1.15 -15.99 -15.89
C SER A 78 -2.05 -16.77 -16.83
N ASP A 79 -1.52 -17.73 -17.58
CA ASP A 79 -2.26 -18.57 -18.52
C ASP A 79 -2.98 -19.73 -17.80
N ALA A 80 -2.71 -19.89 -16.49
CA ALA A 80 -3.37 -20.88 -15.65
C ALA A 80 -4.81 -20.48 -15.34
N GLU A 81 -5.68 -21.48 -15.21
CA GLU A 81 -7.04 -21.29 -14.71
C GLU A 81 -7.00 -20.75 -13.27
N ALA A 82 -7.84 -19.74 -12.99
CA ALA A 82 -7.87 -19.01 -11.73
C ALA A 82 -8.67 -19.72 -10.63
#